data_AF-A0A9E5LLP2-F1
#
_entry.id   AF-A0A9E5LLP2-F1
#
_cell.length_a   1.000
_cell.length_b   1.000
_cell.length_c   1.000
_cell.angle_alpha   90.00
_cell.angle_beta   90.00
_cell.angle_gamma   90.00
#
_symmetry.space_group_name_H-M   'P 1'
#
loop_
_entity.id
_entity.type
_entity.pdbx_description
1 polymer ?
#
loop_
_entity_poly.entity_id
_entity_poly.type
_entity_poly.pdbx_seq_one_letter_code
_entity_poly.pdbx_strand_id
1 'polypeptide(L)'
;MNIKIIKLTNGDEIICDLEETKAKLKVKKPLLLAFQENRLVFVPFMQYTTAMEGFELQHASVLFVTDPVDSLINDYQMATSQIVTPPQAASGKKSLLRAVE
;
A
#
# COMPACT_ATOMS: atom_id res chain seq x y z
N MET A 1 -11.90 5.59 0.68
CA MET A 1 -10.52 5.78 0.22
C MET A 1 -10.44 7.11 -0.48
N ASN A 2 -9.67 8.04 0.07
CA ASN A 2 -9.37 9.34 -0.51
C ASN A 2 -7.92 9.28 -0.99
N ILE A 3 -7.72 8.75 -2.20
CA ILE A 3 -6.38 8.46 -2.74
C ILE A 3 -5.76 9.77 -3.21
N LYS A 4 -4.61 10.12 -2.63
CA LYS A 4 -3.87 11.35 -2.95
C LYS A 4 -2.40 11.05 -3.14
N ILE A 5 -1.72 11.93 -3.87
CA ILE A 5 -0.26 12.01 -3.91
C ILE A 5 0.19 13.14 -3.00
N ILE A 6 1.16 12.86 -2.14
CA ILE A 6 1.82 13.83 -1.27
C ILE A 6 3.26 14.00 -1.75
N LYS A 7 3.63 15.22 -2.12
CA LYS A 7 5.03 15.60 -2.35
C LYS A 7 5.62 16.09 -1.04
N LEU A 8 6.63 15.41 -0.52
CA LEU A 8 7.33 15.80 0.69
C LEU A 8 8.46 16.79 0.41
N THR A 9 8.83 17.57 1.43
CA THR A 9 9.90 18.58 1.34
C THR A 9 11.28 17.98 1.09
N ASN A 10 11.48 16.69 1.40
CA ASN A 10 12.72 15.96 1.12
C ASN A 10 12.81 15.46 -0.35
N GLY A 11 11.78 15.67 -1.15
CA GLY A 11 11.72 15.24 -2.56
C GLY A 11 10.95 13.94 -2.80
N ASP A 12 10.60 13.19 -1.75
CA ASP A 12 9.84 11.95 -1.90
C ASP A 12 8.39 12.21 -2.36
N GLU A 13 7.85 11.25 -3.09
CA GLU A 13 6.46 11.25 -3.57
C GLU A 13 5.76 10.00 -3.06
N ILE A 14 4.69 10.18 -2.30
CA ILE A 14 3.92 9.07 -1.71
C ILE A 14 2.51 9.11 -2.26
N ILE A 15 2.01 7.98 -2.73
CA ILE A 15 0.57 7.75 -2.96
C ILE A 15 -0.03 7.02 -1.76
N CYS A 16 -1.18 7.48 -1.28
CA CYS A 16 -1.78 6.98 -0.04
C CYS A 16 -3.29 7.22 0.02
N ASP A 17 -3.95 6.55 0.97
CA ASP A 17 -5.29 6.89 1.44
C ASP A 17 -5.17 7.97 2.54
N LEU A 18 -5.63 9.19 2.25
CA LEU A 18 -5.43 10.36 3.07
C LEU A 18 -6.70 10.76 3.84
N GLU A 19 -6.59 10.82 5.16
CA GLU A 19 -7.59 11.42 6.04
C GLU A 19 -7.08 12.78 6.53
N GLU A 20 -7.64 13.86 5.98
CA GLU A 20 -7.29 15.22 6.38
C GLU A 20 -8.03 15.62 7.66
N THR A 21 -7.27 16.13 8.65
CA THR A 21 -7.84 16.79 9.82
C THR A 21 -7.30 18.21 9.91
N LYS A 22 -7.97 19.09 10.68
CA LYS A 22 -7.58 20.51 10.82
C LYS A 22 -6.14 20.74 11.27
N ALA A 23 -5.51 19.77 11.93
CA ALA A 23 -4.16 19.91 12.48
C ALA A 23 -3.14 18.95 11.85
N LYS A 24 -3.58 17.78 11.37
CA LYS A 24 -2.69 16.70 10.94
C LYS A 24 -3.23 15.96 9.72
N LEU A 25 -2.31 15.41 8.94
CA LEU A 25 -2.62 14.53 7.82
C LEU A 25 -2.43 13.09 8.28
N LYS A 26 -3.50 12.30 8.32
CA LYS A 26 -3.41 10.88 8.62
C LYS A 26 -3.26 10.10 7.32
N VAL A 27 -2.11 9.48 7.17
CA VAL A 27 -1.69 8.78 5.94
C VAL A 27 -1.83 7.29 6.18
N LYS A 28 -2.58 6.58 5.33
CA LYS A 28 -2.75 5.11 5.39
C LYS A 28 -2.29 4.47 4.09
N LYS A 29 -1.81 3.21 4.19
CA LYS A 29 -1.30 2.43 3.05
C LYS A 29 -0.34 3.22 2.13
N PRO A 30 0.69 3.90 2.68
CA PRO A 30 1.62 4.71 1.90
C PRO A 30 2.50 3.84 0.99
N LEU A 31 2.55 4.18 -0.30
CA LEU A 31 3.52 3.64 -1.24
C LEU A 31 4.34 4.79 -1.84
N LEU A 32 5.66 4.64 -1.88
CA LEU A 32 6.57 5.55 -2.57
C LEU A 32 6.44 5.35 -4.08
N LEU A 33 6.40 6.46 -4.82
CA LEU A 33 6.52 6.49 -6.28
C LEU A 33 8.00 6.51 -6.63
N ALA A 34 8.49 5.45 -7.25
CA ALA A 34 9.86 5.36 -7.72
C ALA A 34 9.91 5.08 -9.23
N PHE A 35 11.03 5.43 -9.86
CA PHE A 35 11.30 5.05 -11.24
C PHE A 35 12.36 3.95 -11.29
N GLN A 36 11.99 2.83 -11.92
CA GLN A 36 12.92 1.73 -12.21
C GLN A 36 12.79 1.39 -13.69
N GLU A 37 13.91 1.38 -14.41
CA GLU A 37 13.96 1.00 -15.84
C GLU A 37 12.90 1.73 -16.70
N ASN A 38 12.78 3.05 -16.52
CA ASN A 38 11.79 3.91 -17.21
C ASN A 38 10.32 3.57 -16.91
N ARG A 39 10.03 2.81 -15.85
CA ARG A 39 8.67 2.53 -15.39
C ARG A 39 8.48 3.08 -13.99
N LEU A 40 7.28 3.60 -13.74
CA LEU A 40 6.86 3.95 -12.40
C LEU A 40 6.54 2.65 -11.64
N VAL A 41 7.10 2.52 -10.45
CA VAL A 41 6.90 1.38 -9.55
C VAL A 41 6.50 1.87 -8.17
N PHE A 42 5.71 1.06 -7.47
CA PHE A 42 5.34 1.32 -6.09
C PHE A 42 6.24 0.53 -5.14
N VAL A 43 6.77 1.22 -4.15
CA VAL A 43 7.58 0.61 -3.07
C VAL A 43 6.91 0.92 -1.74
N PRO A 44 6.84 -0.02 -0.78
CA PRO A 44 6.37 0.30 0.57
C PRO A 44 7.18 1.45 1.16
N PHE A 45 6.52 2.51 1.63
CA PHE A 45 7.20 3.74 2.07
C PHE A 45 8.20 3.49 3.22
N MET A 46 7.84 2.68 4.22
CA MET A 46 8.71 2.29 5.32
C MET A 46 8.46 0.84 5.74
N GLN A 47 9.16 -0.09 5.09
CA GLN A 47 9.03 -1.54 5.30
C GLN A 47 9.47 -2.05 6.68
N TYR A 48 10.11 -1.21 7.49
CA TYR A 48 10.59 -1.51 8.83
C TYR A 48 9.67 -0.95 9.93
N THR A 49 8.42 -0.60 9.58
CA THR A 49 7.42 -0.03 10.51
C THR A 49 6.01 -0.54 10.23
N THR A 50 5.07 -0.25 11.12
CA THR A 50 3.63 -0.49 10.91
C THR A 50 2.93 0.66 10.18
N ALA A 51 3.67 1.58 9.54
CA ALA A 51 3.11 2.75 8.86
C ALA A 51 2.10 2.42 7.75
N MET A 52 2.06 1.17 7.28
CA MET A 52 1.01 0.65 6.39
C MET A 52 -0.40 0.77 6.98
N GLU A 53 -0.54 0.60 8.31
CA GLU A 53 -1.81 0.77 9.03
C GLU A 53 -2.18 2.25 9.20
N GLY A 54 -1.15 3.10 9.26
CA GLY A 54 -1.24 4.54 9.13
C GLY A 54 -0.32 5.28 10.10
N PHE A 55 -0.03 6.52 9.77
CA PHE A 55 0.76 7.43 10.60
C PHE A 55 0.29 8.87 10.42
N GLU A 56 0.75 9.76 11.29
CA GLU A 56 0.46 11.19 11.20
C GLU A 56 1.63 11.93 10.58
N LEU A 57 1.35 12.69 9.53
CA LEU A 57 2.30 13.55 8.86
C LEU A 57 2.05 15.01 9.25
N GLN A 58 3.14 15.71 9.59
CA GLN A 58 3.08 17.14 9.86
C GLN A 58 2.94 17.92 8.56
N HIS A 59 2.06 18.93 8.55
CA HIS A 59 1.86 19.81 7.40
C HIS A 59 3.17 20.50 6.95
N ALA A 60 4.07 20.81 7.88
CA ALA A 60 5.37 21.42 7.58
C ALA A 60 6.30 20.54 6.73
N SER A 61 6.05 19.22 6.66
CA SER A 61 6.82 18.28 5.84
C SER A 61 6.23 18.09 4.43
N VAL A 62 5.12 18.75 4.12
CA VAL A 62 4.40 18.62 2.85
C VAL A 62 4.62 19.85 1.97
N LEU A 63 5.03 19.63 0.72
CA LEU A 63 5.04 20.67 -0.30
C LEU A 63 3.66 20.88 -0.89
N PHE A 64 3.00 19.80 -1.31
CA PHE A 64 1.63 19.83 -1.79
C PHE A 64 0.97 18.45 -1.72
N VAL A 65 -0.35 18.46 -1.81
CA VAL A 65 -1.20 17.28 -1.99
C VAL A 65 -1.96 17.45 -3.30
N THR A 66 -2.02 16.41 -4.13
CA THR A 66 -2.74 16.45 -5.41
C THR A 66 -3.46 15.15 -5.70
N ASP A 67 -4.44 15.21 -6.60
CA ASP A 67 -5.11 14.04 -7.14
C ASP A 67 -4.20 13.29 -8.14
N PRO A 68 -4.10 11.96 -8.03
CA PRO A 68 -3.48 11.12 -9.05
C PRO A 68 -4.36 11.01 -10.31
N VAL A 69 -3.75 10.65 -11.44
CA VAL A 69 -4.48 10.25 -12.65
C VAL A 69 -5.16 8.90 -12.48
N ASP A 70 -6.25 8.64 -13.22
CA ASP A 70 -7.09 7.45 -13.08
C ASP A 70 -6.32 6.12 -13.19
N SER A 71 -5.34 6.03 -14.09
CA SER A 71 -4.52 4.82 -14.23
C SER A 71 -3.75 4.50 -12.95
N LEU A 72 -3.20 5.52 -12.30
CA LEU A 72 -2.42 5.36 -11.08
C LEU A 72 -3.30 5.00 -9.87
N ILE A 73 -4.56 5.48 -9.85
CA ILE A 73 -5.56 5.08 -8.86
C ILE A 73 -5.81 3.57 -8.95
N ASN A 74 -6.03 3.05 -10.16
CA ASN A 74 -6.28 1.64 -10.38
C ASN A 74 -5.08 0.79 -9.95
N ASP A 75 -3.87 1.17 -10.36
CA ASP A 75 -2.65 0.46 -9.99
C ASP A 75 -2.48 0.45 -8.45
N TYR A 76 -2.72 1.57 -7.78
CA TYR A 76 -2.61 1.68 -6.32
C TYR A 76 -3.64 0.80 -5.60
N GLN A 77 -4.87 0.77 -6.10
CA GLN A 77 -5.92 -0.10 -5.56
C GLN A 77 -5.54 -1.58 -5.71
N MET A 78 -5.01 -1.98 -6.86
CA MET A 78 -4.51 -3.34 -7.07
C MET A 78 -3.38 -3.67 -6.08
N ALA A 79 -2.39 -2.79 -5.95
CA ALA A 79 -1.24 -2.97 -5.07
C ALA A 79 -1.60 -3.03 -3.57
N THR A 80 -2.68 -2.36 -3.16
CA THR A 80 -3.10 -2.26 -1.74
C THR A 80 -4.36 -3.06 -1.39
N SER A 81 -4.94 -3.74 -2.38
CA SER A 81 -5.95 -4.76 -2.16
C SER A 81 -5.29 -5.92 -1.41
N GLN A 82 -5.92 -6.40 -0.33
CA GLN A 82 -5.41 -7.58 0.34
C GLN A 82 -5.48 -8.74 -0.66
N ILE A 83 -4.35 -9.40 -0.94
CA ILE A 83 -4.41 -10.77 -1.44
C ILE A 83 -5.16 -11.54 -0.35
N VAL A 84 -6.42 -11.88 -0.60
CA VAL A 84 -7.13 -12.86 0.20
C VAL A 84 -6.38 -14.16 -0.03
N THR A 85 -5.41 -14.47 0.83
CA THR A 85 -4.84 -15.81 0.89
C THR A 85 -6.03 -16.72 1.21
N PRO A 86 -6.42 -17.65 0.33
CA PRO A 86 -7.46 -18.62 0.68
C PRO A 86 -7.03 -19.26 2.01
N PRO A 87 -7.93 -19.43 3.00
CA PRO A 87 -7.57 -20.10 4.24
C PRO A 87 -6.91 -21.41 3.84
N GLN A 88 -5.67 -21.59 4.31
CA GLN A 88 -4.83 -22.73 4.00
C GLN A 88 -5.68 -23.99 4.13
N ALA A 89 -6.05 -24.59 3.00
CA ALA A 89 -6.81 -25.82 3.00
C ALA A 89 -5.97 -26.80 3.82
N ALA A 90 -6.46 -27.13 5.01
CA ALA A 90 -5.81 -28.08 5.90
C ALA A 90 -5.52 -29.31 5.04
N SER A 91 -4.23 -29.61 4.83
CA SER A 91 -3.80 -30.80 4.12
C SER A 91 -4.12 -32.01 4.99
N GLY A 92 -5.39 -32.38 5.04
CA GLY A 92 -5.86 -33.63 5.59
C GLY A 92 -5.33 -34.74 4.67
N LYS A 93 -4.15 -35.26 4.99
CA LYS A 93 -3.69 -36.56 4.47
C LYS A 93 -4.70 -37.62 4.91
N LYS A 94 -5.76 -37.83 4.13
CA LYS A 94 -6.58 -39.03 4.22
C LYS A 94 -5.84 -40.12 3.43
N SER A 95 -5.18 -40.98 4.22
CA SER A 95 -4.69 -42.30 3.85
C SER A 95 -5.63 -42.99 2.85
N LEU A 96 -5.11 -43.31 1.67
CA LEU A 96 -5.78 -44.19 0.70
C LEU A 96 -4.93 -45.45 0.54
N LEU A 97 -5.43 -46.51 1.19
CA LEU A 97 -5.54 -47.87 0.65
C LEU A 97 -4.25 -48.53 0.10
N ARG A 98 -3.66 -49.39 0.91
CA ARG A 98 -3.19 -50.71 0.47
C ARG A 98 -3.61 -51.76 1.48
N ALA A 99 -4.83 -52.27 1.31
CA ALA A 99 -5.18 -53.63 1.69
C ALA A 99 -5.31 -54.38 0.37
N VAL A 100 -4.36 -55.26 0.09
CA VAL A 100 -4.49 -56.33 -0.91
C VAL A 100 -4.01 -57.58 -0.19
N GLU A 101 -4.96 -58.48 0.02
CA GLU A 101 -4.76 -59.91 0.29
C GLU A 101 -3.91 -60.56 -0.80
#